data_AF-A0A925UQ31-F1
#
_entry.id   AF-A0A925UQ31-F1
#
_cell.length_a   1.000
_cell.length_b   1.000
_cell.length_c   1.000
_cell.angle_alpha   90.00
_cell.angle_beta   90.00
_cell.angle_gamma   90.00
#
_symmetry.space_group_name_H-M   'P 1'
#
loop_
_entity.id
_entity.type
_entity.pdbx_description
1 polymer ?
#
loop_
_entity_poly.entity_id
_entity_poly.type
_entity_poly.pdbx_seq_one_letter_code
_entity_poly.pdbx_strand_id
1 'polypeptide(L)'
;MENFIHNIPTKVFFGKDQINVLGNQIKVYGSKVLLVYGGGSIKKSGLYDKVTEILNKEEIRFWELPGVEPNPRITTVRIGVQICRENSIDLVLPIGGGSSIDCAKAIAAAVYYEGDAWDIVTNATKIKKVLPIASILTLSATGSEMNFFSVISNMDTNEKLGTGHPDMAPKFSILDPTYTFTVPANQTAAGTADIMSHVFETYFNNTEGVFLQNRLAEAILKTCIKYGEIAIKEPENYEARANLMWASSLAINGLISNGKNPKWSVHPMEHELSAFYDITHGVGLAILTPHWMKYVLNDTTLHSFVEYGVNVWGIDEKEERYVIANKAIEKTSKYFISLGIPDKLRDLGIEEDKLEEMAKQTTRRGILRGFMTLATEDVLNIFKAAF
;
A
#
# COMPACT_ATOMS: atom_id res chain seq x y z
N MET A 1 6.04 0.46 -25.21
CA MET A 1 6.09 -0.55 -24.14
C MET A 1 7.51 -1.02 -24.00
N GLU A 2 8.05 -1.05 -22.79
CA GLU A 2 9.37 -1.60 -22.50
C GLU A 2 9.30 -3.13 -22.32
N ASN A 3 10.45 -3.82 -22.43
CA ASN A 3 10.53 -5.26 -22.12
C ASN A 3 10.30 -5.47 -20.61
N PHE A 4 9.58 -6.54 -20.23
CA PHE A 4 9.35 -6.88 -18.82
C PHE A 4 9.26 -8.40 -18.62
N ILE A 5 9.43 -8.83 -17.38
CA ILE A 5 9.16 -10.20 -16.93
C ILE A 5 7.98 -10.12 -15.98
N HIS A 6 6.87 -10.79 -16.30
CA HIS A 6 5.74 -10.91 -15.40
C HIS A 6 5.85 -12.21 -14.61
N ASN A 7 5.99 -12.10 -13.30
CA ASN A 7 5.86 -13.21 -12.39
C ASN A 7 5.22 -12.71 -11.10
N ILE A 8 4.04 -13.23 -10.78
CA ILE A 8 3.42 -13.03 -9.48
C ILE A 8 3.49 -14.38 -8.76
N PRO A 9 4.49 -14.57 -7.87
CA PRO A 9 4.73 -15.87 -7.25
C PRO A 9 3.71 -16.21 -6.16
N THR A 10 2.87 -15.25 -5.76
CA THR A 10 1.86 -15.42 -4.72
C THR A 10 0.64 -16.16 -5.25
N LYS A 11 0.31 -17.29 -4.64
CA LYS A 11 -0.96 -17.98 -4.86
C LYS A 11 -2.08 -17.31 -4.05
N VAL A 12 -3.11 -16.80 -4.72
CA VAL A 12 -4.25 -16.15 -4.04
C VAL A 12 -5.41 -17.13 -3.86
N PHE A 13 -5.90 -17.22 -2.63
CA PHE A 13 -7.17 -17.87 -2.29
C PHE A 13 -8.21 -16.79 -1.99
N PHE A 14 -8.96 -16.40 -3.02
CA PHE A 14 -9.92 -15.30 -2.95
C PHE A 14 -11.35 -15.79 -2.71
N GLY A 15 -12.07 -15.12 -1.82
CA GLY A 15 -13.49 -15.32 -1.58
C GLY A 15 -13.80 -15.83 -0.18
N LYS A 16 -15.10 -15.95 0.10
CA LYS A 16 -15.60 -16.40 1.40
C LYS A 16 -15.10 -17.80 1.76
N ASP A 17 -14.72 -17.99 3.02
CA ASP A 17 -14.34 -19.26 3.64
C ASP A 17 -13.09 -19.95 3.04
N GLN A 18 -12.28 -19.19 2.28
CA GLN A 18 -11.00 -19.70 1.76
C GLN A 18 -9.97 -20.02 2.84
N ILE A 19 -10.18 -19.55 4.08
CA ILE A 19 -9.35 -19.87 5.25
C ILE A 19 -9.25 -21.38 5.53
N ASN A 20 -10.20 -22.18 5.03
CA ASN A 20 -10.19 -23.64 5.21
C ASN A 20 -8.96 -24.32 4.59
N VAL A 21 -8.25 -23.66 3.66
CA VAL A 21 -7.00 -24.19 3.10
C VAL A 21 -5.76 -23.88 3.96
N LEU A 22 -5.89 -23.05 5.00
CA LEU A 22 -4.73 -22.48 5.72
C LEU A 22 -3.73 -23.55 6.20
N GLY A 23 -4.22 -24.54 6.95
CA GLY A 23 -3.35 -25.56 7.55
C GLY A 23 -2.61 -26.40 6.50
N ASN A 24 -3.30 -26.81 5.42
CA ASN A 24 -2.68 -27.60 4.37
C ASN A 24 -1.63 -26.79 3.57
N GLN A 25 -1.83 -25.49 3.39
CA GLN A 25 -0.87 -24.64 2.71
C GLN A 25 0.35 -24.33 3.58
N ILE A 26 0.19 -24.16 4.89
CA ILE A 26 1.32 -23.95 5.82
C ILE A 26 2.23 -25.18 5.86
N LYS A 27 1.66 -26.39 5.91
CA LYS A 27 2.41 -27.65 6.01
C LYS A 27 3.39 -27.89 4.85
N VAL A 28 3.22 -27.21 3.71
CA VAL A 28 4.19 -27.24 2.60
C VAL A 28 5.53 -26.60 2.98
N TYR A 29 5.52 -25.65 3.93
CA TYR A 29 6.68 -24.87 4.34
C TYR A 29 7.23 -25.26 5.71
N GLY A 30 6.40 -25.87 6.57
CA GLY A 30 6.80 -26.35 7.89
C GLY A 30 5.64 -26.43 8.87
N SER A 31 5.93 -26.40 10.16
CA SER A 31 4.93 -26.54 11.23
C SER A 31 5.15 -25.59 12.41
N LYS A 32 6.11 -24.67 12.32
CA LYS A 32 6.39 -23.63 13.30
C LYS A 32 6.11 -22.25 12.71
N VAL A 33 5.08 -21.57 13.21
CA VAL A 33 4.57 -20.33 12.63
C VAL A 33 4.71 -19.15 13.58
N LEU A 34 5.14 -17.98 13.08
CA LEU A 34 4.97 -16.72 13.80
C LEU A 34 3.70 -16.01 13.32
N LEU A 35 2.72 -15.85 14.20
CA LEU A 35 1.53 -15.04 13.97
C LEU A 35 1.86 -13.56 14.21
N VAL A 36 1.72 -12.73 13.18
CA VAL A 36 1.98 -11.28 13.26
C VAL A 36 0.66 -10.54 13.08
N TYR A 37 0.28 -9.70 14.04
CA TYR A 37 -0.99 -8.97 13.94
C TYR A 37 -0.99 -7.65 14.73
N GLY A 38 -1.92 -6.76 14.38
CA GLY A 38 -2.05 -5.44 15.01
C GLY A 38 -2.72 -5.43 16.39
N GLY A 39 -3.44 -4.35 16.69
CA GLY A 39 -4.02 -4.08 18.02
C GLY A 39 -5.24 -4.91 18.46
N GLY A 40 -5.61 -5.98 17.73
CA GLY A 40 -6.63 -6.94 18.18
C GLY A 40 -8.00 -6.89 17.49
N SER A 41 -8.16 -6.17 16.37
CA SER A 41 -9.39 -6.23 15.55
C SER A 41 -9.74 -7.67 15.14
N ILE A 42 -8.74 -8.48 14.81
CA ILE A 42 -8.89 -9.89 14.42
C ILE A 42 -9.42 -10.78 15.55
N LYS A 43 -9.21 -10.39 16.82
CA LYS A 43 -9.77 -11.09 17.98
C LYS A 43 -11.24 -10.74 18.13
N LYS A 44 -11.59 -9.45 17.99
CA LYS A 44 -12.98 -8.98 18.05
C LYS A 44 -13.87 -9.59 16.95
N SER A 45 -13.31 -9.85 15.77
CA SER A 45 -14.05 -10.48 14.65
C SER A 45 -14.13 -12.00 14.74
N GLY A 46 -13.46 -12.65 15.69
CA GLY A 46 -13.36 -14.11 15.78
C GLY A 46 -12.41 -14.76 14.75
N LEU A 47 -11.75 -13.96 13.90
CA LEU A 47 -10.80 -14.48 12.91
C LEU A 47 -9.57 -15.13 13.57
N TYR A 48 -9.07 -14.53 14.65
CA TYR A 48 -7.96 -15.10 15.43
C TYR A 48 -8.32 -16.50 15.96
N ASP A 49 -9.51 -16.66 16.53
CA ASP A 49 -9.97 -17.95 17.07
C ASP A 49 -10.08 -19.00 15.95
N LYS A 50 -10.67 -18.62 14.80
CA LYS A 50 -10.76 -19.49 13.62
C LYS A 50 -9.37 -19.92 13.12
N VAL A 51 -8.40 -19.01 13.09
CA VAL A 51 -7.03 -19.33 12.67
C VAL A 51 -6.37 -20.28 13.66
N THR A 52 -6.36 -19.95 14.96
CA THR A 52 -5.69 -20.76 15.98
C THR A 52 -6.33 -22.14 16.13
N GLU A 53 -7.65 -22.26 15.96
CA GLU A 53 -8.35 -23.56 15.89
C GLU A 53 -7.81 -24.42 14.74
N ILE A 54 -7.69 -23.85 13.54
CA ILE A 54 -7.13 -24.57 12.37
C ILE A 54 -5.69 -25.00 12.66
N LEU A 55 -4.85 -24.11 13.20
CA LEU A 55 -3.45 -24.44 13.50
C LEU A 55 -3.35 -25.57 14.53
N ASN A 56 -4.14 -25.52 15.60
CA ASN A 56 -4.16 -26.54 16.64
C ASN A 56 -4.65 -27.90 16.09
N LYS A 57 -5.74 -27.90 15.31
CA LYS A 57 -6.28 -29.11 14.68
C LYS A 57 -5.26 -29.78 13.75
N GLU A 58 -4.45 -28.97 13.08
CA GLU A 58 -3.43 -29.43 12.13
C GLU A 58 -2.06 -29.67 12.80
N GLU A 59 -1.96 -29.58 14.12
CA GLU A 59 -0.74 -29.76 14.90
C GLU A 59 0.40 -28.79 14.49
N ILE A 60 0.02 -27.58 14.06
CA ILE A 60 0.95 -26.50 13.72
C ILE A 60 1.20 -25.66 14.97
N ARG A 61 2.44 -25.68 15.47
CA ARG A 61 2.85 -24.87 16.62
C ARG A 61 3.02 -23.42 16.19
N PHE A 62 2.54 -22.49 17.02
CA PHE A 62 2.68 -21.07 16.73
C PHE A 62 3.14 -20.22 17.91
N TRP A 63 3.71 -19.07 17.59
CA TRP A 63 4.10 -17.99 18.48
C TRP A 63 3.42 -16.71 18.01
N GLU A 64 3.31 -15.72 18.88
CA GLU A 64 2.58 -14.50 18.59
C GLU A 64 3.47 -13.26 18.70
N LEU A 65 3.28 -12.35 17.76
CA LEU A 65 3.76 -10.97 17.78
C LEU A 65 2.55 -10.05 17.59
N PRO A 66 1.81 -9.74 18.67
CA PRO A 66 0.71 -8.78 18.64
C PRO A 66 1.24 -7.35 18.61
N GLY A 67 0.35 -6.40 18.32
CA GLY A 67 0.62 -4.98 18.55
C GLY A 67 1.40 -4.28 17.44
N VAL A 68 1.44 -4.86 16.23
CA VAL A 68 1.98 -4.14 15.06
C VAL A 68 1.23 -2.83 14.85
N GLU A 69 2.00 -1.75 14.74
CA GLU A 69 1.49 -0.38 14.59
C GLU A 69 0.89 -0.15 13.19
N PRO A 70 0.00 0.85 13.01
CA PRO A 70 -0.48 1.24 11.68
C PRO A 70 0.66 1.63 10.73
N ASN A 71 1.65 2.35 11.23
CA ASN A 71 2.95 2.56 10.59
C ASN A 71 3.96 1.60 11.24
N PRO A 72 4.22 0.41 10.67
CA PRO A 72 4.94 -0.66 11.36
C PRO A 72 6.38 -0.23 11.69
N ARG A 73 6.78 -0.44 12.95
CA ARG A 73 8.05 0.09 13.47
C ARG A 73 9.17 -0.94 13.44
N ILE A 74 10.40 -0.44 13.28
CA ILE A 74 11.61 -1.28 13.31
C ILE A 74 11.80 -2.00 14.65
N THR A 75 11.32 -1.40 15.75
CA THR A 75 11.32 -2.02 17.08
C THR A 75 10.52 -3.32 17.11
N THR A 76 9.31 -3.32 16.52
CA THR A 76 8.45 -4.50 16.41
C THR A 76 9.07 -5.56 15.50
N VAL A 77 9.71 -5.14 14.40
CA VAL A 77 10.46 -6.05 13.51
C VAL A 77 11.60 -6.74 14.26
N ARG A 78 12.39 -6.02 15.07
CA ARG A 78 13.50 -6.60 15.86
C ARG A 78 12.99 -7.68 16.83
N ILE A 79 11.86 -7.46 17.49
CA ILE A 79 11.23 -8.45 18.38
C ILE A 79 10.82 -9.70 17.58
N GLY A 80 10.18 -9.52 16.43
CA GLY A 80 9.79 -10.64 15.56
C GLY A 80 10.99 -11.46 15.07
N VAL A 81 12.11 -10.79 14.72
CA VAL A 81 13.36 -11.45 14.34
C VAL A 81 13.90 -12.31 15.48
N GLN A 82 13.89 -11.81 16.71
CA GLN A 82 14.32 -12.56 17.89
C GLN A 82 13.46 -13.81 18.09
N ILE A 83 12.13 -13.69 18.08
CA ILE A 83 11.20 -14.82 18.22
C ILE A 83 11.48 -15.88 17.14
N CYS A 84 11.67 -15.44 15.90
CA CYS A 84 11.97 -16.32 14.78
C CYS A 84 13.24 -17.14 14.98
N ARG A 85 14.31 -16.52 15.47
CA ARG A 85 15.61 -17.16 15.73
C ARG A 85 15.53 -18.14 16.89
N GLU A 86 15.00 -17.71 18.03
CA GLU A 86 14.93 -18.52 19.25
C GLU A 86 14.10 -19.79 19.08
N ASN A 87 13.06 -19.72 18.24
CA ASN A 87 12.10 -20.81 18.09
C ASN A 87 12.26 -21.61 16.79
N SER A 88 13.19 -21.19 15.92
CA SER A 88 13.40 -21.77 14.59
C SER A 88 12.09 -21.79 13.80
N ILE A 89 11.49 -20.62 13.61
CA ILE A 89 10.23 -20.45 12.85
C ILE A 89 10.43 -20.86 11.38
N ASP A 90 9.46 -21.60 10.84
CA ASP A 90 9.46 -22.07 9.45
C ASP A 90 8.73 -21.09 8.52
N LEU A 91 7.71 -20.39 9.02
CA LEU A 91 6.86 -19.49 8.24
C LEU A 91 6.34 -18.31 9.09
N VAL A 92 6.29 -17.11 8.52
CA VAL A 92 5.66 -15.95 9.14
C VAL A 92 4.25 -15.75 8.54
N LEU A 93 3.23 -15.69 9.40
CA LEU A 93 1.81 -15.56 9.03
C LEU A 93 1.23 -14.24 9.58
N PRO A 94 1.31 -13.13 8.84
CA PRO A 94 0.54 -11.94 9.13
C PRO A 94 -0.97 -12.14 8.96
N ILE A 95 -1.74 -11.68 9.95
CA ILE A 95 -3.20 -11.60 9.92
C ILE A 95 -3.59 -10.13 10.16
N GLY A 96 -3.93 -9.41 9.10
CA GLY A 96 -4.16 -7.97 9.21
C GLY A 96 -4.19 -7.23 7.88
N GLY A 97 -4.05 -5.91 7.97
CA GLY A 97 -3.81 -5.04 6.81
C GLY A 97 -2.33 -4.99 6.41
N GLY A 98 -2.02 -4.07 5.49
CA GLY A 98 -0.67 -3.88 4.95
C GLY A 98 0.43 -3.74 6.00
N SER A 99 0.16 -3.06 7.13
CA SER A 99 1.17 -2.88 8.18
C SER A 99 1.67 -4.18 8.81
N SER A 100 0.76 -5.12 9.09
CA SER A 100 1.12 -6.45 9.62
C SER A 100 1.89 -7.26 8.58
N ILE A 101 1.51 -7.15 7.30
CA ILE A 101 2.17 -7.87 6.20
C ILE A 101 3.58 -7.31 5.96
N ASP A 102 3.74 -6.00 5.94
CA ASP A 102 5.04 -5.33 5.79
C ASP A 102 5.96 -5.66 6.98
N CYS A 103 5.45 -5.58 8.22
CA CYS A 103 6.20 -5.99 9.40
C CYS A 103 6.69 -7.45 9.27
N ALA A 104 5.81 -8.38 8.87
CA ALA A 104 6.15 -9.78 8.66
C ALA A 104 7.19 -9.98 7.55
N LYS A 105 7.10 -9.23 6.44
CA LYS A 105 8.08 -9.24 5.35
C LYS A 105 9.46 -8.79 5.84
N ALA A 106 9.53 -7.69 6.57
CA ALA A 106 10.78 -7.19 7.13
C ALA A 106 11.38 -8.17 8.15
N ILE A 107 10.57 -8.80 9.00
CA ILE A 107 11.00 -9.87 9.91
C ILE A 107 11.60 -11.01 9.09
N ALA A 108 10.84 -11.56 8.14
CA ALA A 108 11.25 -12.71 7.35
C ALA A 108 12.56 -12.46 6.57
N ALA A 109 12.78 -11.24 6.08
CA ALA A 109 14.00 -10.84 5.38
C ALA A 109 15.20 -10.62 6.30
N ALA A 110 14.97 -10.21 7.55
CA ALA A 110 16.03 -9.91 8.51
C ALA A 110 16.45 -11.12 9.37
N VAL A 111 15.63 -12.17 9.46
CA VAL A 111 15.91 -13.35 10.32
C VAL A 111 17.30 -13.94 10.10
N TYR A 112 17.76 -14.04 8.86
CA TYR A 112 19.07 -14.63 8.52
C TYR A 112 20.23 -13.61 8.42
N TYR A 113 19.99 -12.35 8.76
CA TYR A 113 21.00 -11.30 8.70
C TYR A 113 21.59 -11.01 10.09
N GLU A 114 22.90 -11.23 10.28
CA GLU A 114 23.56 -11.08 11.59
C GLU A 114 23.60 -9.63 12.13
N GLY A 115 23.38 -8.63 11.27
CA GLY A 115 23.33 -7.22 11.68
C GLY A 115 21.95 -6.76 12.16
N ASP A 116 21.79 -5.44 12.32
CA ASP A 116 20.51 -4.85 12.73
C ASP A 116 19.45 -4.98 11.63
N ALA A 117 18.19 -5.19 12.00
CA ALA A 117 17.11 -5.30 11.02
C ALA A 117 16.92 -4.03 10.17
N TRP A 118 17.31 -2.84 10.67
CA TRP A 118 17.20 -1.59 9.92
C TRP A 118 18.11 -1.55 8.69
N ASP A 119 19.22 -2.30 8.73
CA ASP A 119 20.12 -2.43 7.60
C ASP A 119 19.44 -3.07 6.37
N ILE A 120 18.48 -3.97 6.61
CA ILE A 120 17.68 -4.60 5.55
C ILE A 120 16.73 -3.59 4.92
N VAL A 121 16.19 -2.67 5.72
CA VAL A 121 15.29 -1.63 5.25
C VAL A 121 16.05 -0.58 4.45
N THR A 122 17.20 -0.14 4.95
CA THR A 122 18.04 0.89 4.31
C THR A 122 18.81 0.35 3.11
N ASN A 123 19.10 -0.95 3.05
CA ASN A 123 19.84 -1.58 1.97
C ASN A 123 19.35 -3.01 1.66
N ALA A 124 18.43 -3.10 0.69
CA ALA A 124 17.87 -4.36 0.20
C ALA A 124 18.91 -5.36 -0.34
N THR A 125 20.12 -4.93 -0.73
CA THR A 125 21.17 -5.85 -1.23
C THR A 125 21.70 -6.80 -0.15
N LYS A 126 21.43 -6.49 1.14
CA LYS A 126 21.75 -7.33 2.29
C LYS A 126 20.77 -8.50 2.47
N ILE A 127 19.62 -8.49 1.79
CA ILE A 127 18.65 -9.59 1.81
C ILE A 127 19.22 -10.77 1.00
N LYS A 128 19.58 -11.86 1.68
CA LYS A 128 20.15 -13.07 1.07
C LYS A 128 19.24 -14.29 1.14
N LYS A 129 18.37 -14.34 2.15
CA LYS A 129 17.43 -15.42 2.38
C LYS A 129 16.24 -14.84 3.13
N VAL A 130 15.04 -15.28 2.77
CA VAL A 130 13.78 -14.82 3.36
C VAL A 130 13.01 -16.04 3.86
N LEU A 131 12.49 -15.99 5.08
CA LEU A 131 11.52 -17.00 5.53
C LEU A 131 10.28 -16.99 4.63
N PRO A 132 9.66 -18.14 4.34
CA PRO A 132 8.34 -18.17 3.74
C PRO A 132 7.34 -17.28 4.50
N ILE A 133 6.56 -16.52 3.74
CA ILE A 133 5.49 -15.66 4.26
C ILE A 133 4.18 -16.18 3.68
N ALA A 134 3.13 -16.23 4.49
CA ALA A 134 1.76 -16.37 4.02
C ALA A 134 0.90 -15.27 4.65
N SER A 135 -0.13 -14.78 3.97
CA SER A 135 -0.93 -13.67 4.52
C SER A 135 -2.42 -13.99 4.59
N ILE A 136 -3.09 -13.42 5.59
CA ILE A 136 -4.55 -13.33 5.66
C ILE A 136 -4.89 -11.84 5.70
N LEU A 137 -5.41 -11.32 4.59
CA LEU A 137 -5.69 -9.90 4.43
C LEU A 137 -7.02 -9.52 5.08
N THR A 138 -7.01 -8.46 5.90
CA THR A 138 -8.22 -7.95 6.58
C THR A 138 -8.52 -6.47 6.28
N LEU A 139 -7.72 -5.82 5.44
CA LEU A 139 -7.91 -4.43 5.01
C LEU A 139 -7.37 -4.24 3.60
N SER A 140 -8.21 -3.74 2.69
CA SER A 140 -7.83 -3.44 1.30
C SER A 140 -7.23 -2.04 1.20
N ALA A 141 -5.97 -1.94 0.77
CA ALA A 141 -5.25 -0.68 0.60
C ALA A 141 -3.94 -0.87 -0.20
N THR A 142 -3.01 -1.65 0.38
CA THR A 142 -1.58 -1.56 0.00
C THR A 142 -1.11 -2.58 -1.03
N GLY A 143 -1.94 -3.58 -1.36
CA GLY A 143 -1.55 -4.72 -2.21
C GLY A 143 -0.38 -5.56 -1.69
N SER A 144 0.04 -5.35 -0.44
CA SER A 144 1.21 -6.01 0.17
C SER A 144 1.07 -7.54 0.19
N GLU A 145 -0.16 -8.05 0.23
CA GLU A 145 -0.47 -9.46 0.13
C GLU A 145 -0.08 -10.10 -1.22
N MET A 146 0.19 -9.34 -2.28
CA MET A 146 0.48 -9.85 -3.62
C MET A 146 1.70 -9.17 -4.28
N ASN A 147 2.52 -8.48 -3.50
CA ASN A 147 3.77 -7.84 -3.95
C ASN A 147 4.95 -8.19 -3.03
N PHE A 148 6.15 -7.72 -3.38
CA PHE A 148 7.39 -7.99 -2.66
C PHE A 148 7.96 -6.79 -1.90
N PHE A 149 7.22 -5.68 -1.81
CA PHE A 149 7.66 -4.47 -1.11
C PHE A 149 7.24 -4.49 0.36
N SER A 150 7.97 -3.75 1.19
CA SER A 150 7.69 -3.54 2.61
C SER A 150 8.11 -2.12 2.98
N VAL A 151 7.28 -1.40 3.74
CA VAL A 151 7.60 -0.06 4.26
C VAL A 151 7.65 -0.10 5.78
N ILE A 152 8.78 0.31 6.37
CA ILE A 152 9.02 0.26 7.83
C ILE A 152 9.46 1.64 8.33
N SER A 153 8.99 1.99 9.53
CA SER A 153 9.29 3.26 10.19
C SER A 153 10.37 3.09 11.27
N ASN A 154 11.28 4.05 11.33
CA ASN A 154 12.22 4.24 12.43
C ASN A 154 11.94 5.60 13.08
N MET A 155 11.27 5.55 14.23
CA MET A 155 10.87 6.75 14.96
C MET A 155 12.04 7.48 15.61
N ASP A 156 13.18 6.82 15.82
CA ASP A 156 14.38 7.45 16.39
C ASP A 156 15.07 8.37 15.37
N THR A 157 14.87 8.12 14.07
CA THR A 157 15.46 8.89 12.96
C THR A 157 14.45 9.64 12.12
N ASN A 158 13.15 9.54 12.45
CA ASN A 158 12.03 10.06 11.65
C ASN A 158 12.10 9.59 10.19
N GLU A 159 12.36 8.30 9.96
CA GLU A 159 12.45 7.73 8.62
C GLU A 159 11.35 6.69 8.38
N LYS A 160 10.65 6.77 7.24
CA LYS A 160 9.71 5.73 6.78
C LYS A 160 10.10 5.24 5.39
N LEU A 161 10.73 4.08 5.33
CA LEU A 161 11.49 3.64 4.15
C LEU A 161 10.93 2.34 3.56
N GLY A 162 10.90 2.29 2.22
CA GLY A 162 10.59 1.08 1.47
C GLY A 162 11.81 0.21 1.21
N THR A 163 11.66 -1.10 1.35
CA THR A 163 12.60 -2.14 0.93
C THR A 163 11.85 -3.25 0.18
N GLY A 164 12.57 -4.12 -0.52
CA GLY A 164 11.94 -5.22 -1.24
C GLY A 164 12.95 -6.18 -1.85
N HIS A 165 12.53 -7.44 -1.96
CA HIS A 165 13.27 -8.52 -2.61
C HIS A 165 12.25 -9.53 -3.13
N PRO A 166 12.41 -10.13 -4.33
CA PRO A 166 11.40 -11.04 -4.91
C PRO A 166 10.89 -12.14 -3.97
N ASP A 167 11.77 -12.68 -3.11
CA ASP A 167 11.40 -13.71 -2.12
C ASP A 167 10.55 -13.22 -0.94
N MET A 168 10.38 -11.90 -0.77
CA MET A 168 9.48 -11.30 0.22
C MET A 168 8.01 -11.31 -0.22
N ALA A 169 7.71 -11.67 -1.48
CA ALA A 169 6.34 -11.91 -1.88
C ALA A 169 5.76 -13.10 -1.08
N PRO A 170 4.54 -12.97 -0.51
CA PRO A 170 3.88 -14.09 0.15
C PRO A 170 3.80 -15.30 -0.79
N LYS A 171 4.03 -16.49 -0.24
CA LYS A 171 3.89 -17.75 -0.98
C LYS A 171 2.43 -18.01 -1.31
N PHE A 172 1.55 -17.70 -0.37
CA PHE A 172 0.12 -17.62 -0.61
C PHE A 172 -0.54 -16.54 0.24
N SER A 173 -1.71 -16.09 -0.21
CA SER A 173 -2.51 -15.08 0.49
C SER A 173 -3.98 -15.46 0.45
N ILE A 174 -4.64 -15.36 1.61
CA ILE A 174 -6.08 -15.60 1.77
C ILE A 174 -6.77 -14.25 1.82
N LEU A 175 -7.65 -14.03 0.85
CA LEU A 175 -8.35 -12.78 0.60
C LEU A 175 -9.85 -13.06 0.71
N ASP A 176 -10.40 -13.00 1.93
CA ASP A 176 -11.82 -13.15 2.17
C ASP A 176 -12.45 -11.76 2.40
N PRO A 177 -13.29 -11.25 1.48
CA PRO A 177 -13.89 -9.93 1.60
C PRO A 177 -14.69 -9.74 2.90
N THR A 178 -15.20 -10.81 3.51
CA THR A 178 -15.97 -10.72 4.77
C THR A 178 -15.10 -10.27 5.95
N TYR A 179 -13.78 -10.45 5.89
CA TYR A 179 -12.85 -9.96 6.93
C TYR A 179 -12.70 -8.43 6.92
N THR A 180 -13.23 -7.76 5.91
CA THR A 180 -13.23 -6.30 5.82
C THR A 180 -14.53 -5.65 6.28
N PHE A 181 -15.56 -6.43 6.65
CA PHE A 181 -16.88 -5.91 7.04
C PHE A 181 -16.83 -4.99 8.27
N THR A 182 -15.93 -5.30 9.20
CA THR A 182 -15.74 -4.50 10.42
C THR A 182 -14.74 -3.36 10.26
N VAL A 183 -14.23 -3.11 9.05
CA VAL A 183 -13.29 -2.00 8.79
C VAL A 183 -14.07 -0.67 8.88
N PRO A 184 -13.63 0.28 9.74
CA PRO A 184 -14.27 1.58 9.86
C PRO A 184 -14.33 2.37 8.55
N ALA A 185 -15.33 3.25 8.42
CA ALA A 185 -15.53 4.09 7.23
C ALA A 185 -14.28 4.90 6.85
N ASN A 186 -13.63 5.55 7.82
CA ASN A 186 -12.42 6.34 7.59
C ASN A 186 -11.23 5.49 7.07
N GLN A 187 -11.07 4.26 7.56
CA GLN A 187 -10.05 3.34 7.07
C GLN A 187 -10.39 2.76 5.68
N THR A 188 -11.68 2.57 5.40
CA THR A 188 -12.16 2.21 4.04
C THR A 188 -11.89 3.35 3.05
N ALA A 189 -12.13 4.60 3.45
CA ALA A 189 -11.81 5.79 2.66
C ALA A 189 -10.29 5.90 2.40
N ALA A 190 -9.49 5.84 3.46
CA ALA A 190 -8.03 5.89 3.36
C ALA A 190 -7.47 4.76 2.48
N GLY A 191 -7.95 3.53 2.66
CA GLY A 191 -7.55 2.40 1.82
C GLY A 191 -7.93 2.60 0.36
N THR A 192 -9.13 3.11 0.07
CA THR A 192 -9.56 3.44 -1.30
C THR A 192 -8.65 4.49 -1.93
N ALA A 193 -8.28 5.54 -1.19
CA ALA A 193 -7.37 6.57 -1.68
C ALA A 193 -5.95 6.03 -1.95
N ASP A 194 -5.45 5.13 -1.10
CA ASP A 194 -4.15 4.48 -1.29
C ASP A 194 -4.12 3.62 -2.57
N ILE A 195 -5.17 2.81 -2.80
CA ILE A 195 -5.33 2.05 -4.05
C ILE A 195 -5.28 2.99 -5.26
N MET A 196 -6.03 4.09 -5.22
CA MET A 196 -6.04 5.07 -6.32
C MET A 196 -4.67 5.72 -6.50
N SER A 197 -3.96 6.06 -5.43
CA SER A 197 -2.62 6.63 -5.49
C SER A 197 -1.61 5.67 -6.14
N HIS A 198 -1.63 4.38 -5.79
CA HIS A 198 -0.82 3.35 -6.47
C HIS A 198 -1.07 3.32 -7.98
N VAL A 199 -2.34 3.43 -8.38
CA VAL A 199 -2.70 3.47 -9.79
C VAL A 199 -2.23 4.77 -10.44
N PHE A 200 -2.37 5.93 -9.79
CA PHE A 200 -1.94 7.22 -10.33
C PHE A 200 -0.44 7.27 -10.59
N GLU A 201 0.38 6.81 -9.66
CA GLU A 201 1.85 6.77 -9.80
C GLU A 201 2.32 5.85 -10.95
N THR A 202 1.47 4.89 -11.34
CA THR A 202 1.72 4.02 -12.49
C THR A 202 1.07 4.53 -13.78
N TYR A 203 -0.05 5.25 -13.67
CA TYR A 203 -0.80 5.77 -14.80
C TYR A 203 -0.11 7.01 -15.39
N PHE A 204 0.22 7.99 -14.54
CA PHE A 204 0.95 9.20 -14.93
C PHE A 204 2.44 8.88 -15.06
N ASN A 205 2.82 8.44 -16.26
CA ASN A 205 4.18 8.04 -16.57
C ASN A 205 4.51 8.42 -18.02
N ASN A 206 5.80 8.51 -18.35
CA ASN A 206 6.27 8.94 -19.68
C ASN A 206 6.54 7.77 -20.65
N THR A 207 6.22 6.53 -20.29
CA THR A 207 6.46 5.38 -21.17
C THR A 207 5.39 5.32 -22.27
N GLU A 208 5.81 5.39 -23.53
CA GLU A 208 4.90 5.31 -24.68
C GLU A 208 4.43 3.88 -25.00
N GLY A 209 3.32 3.75 -25.73
CA GLY A 209 2.83 2.48 -26.26
C GLY A 209 2.34 1.50 -25.19
N VAL A 210 1.75 2.01 -24.10
CA VAL A 210 1.26 1.23 -22.94
C VAL A 210 -0.26 1.32 -22.77
N PHE A 211 -0.97 1.36 -23.90
CA PHE A 211 -2.43 1.55 -23.98
C PHE A 211 -3.20 0.55 -23.10
N LEU A 212 -2.84 -0.73 -23.14
CA LEU A 212 -3.51 -1.77 -22.34
C LEU A 212 -3.35 -1.51 -20.84
N GLN A 213 -2.14 -1.20 -20.38
CA GLN A 213 -1.85 -0.88 -18.98
C GLN A 213 -2.63 0.34 -18.51
N ASN A 214 -2.77 1.36 -19.37
CA ASN A 214 -3.58 2.55 -19.06
C ASN A 214 -5.06 2.21 -18.92
N ARG A 215 -5.62 1.39 -19.82
CA ARG A 215 -7.03 0.96 -19.74
C ARG A 215 -7.32 0.09 -18.51
N LEU A 216 -6.38 -0.77 -18.13
CA LEU A 216 -6.47 -1.55 -16.88
C LEU A 216 -6.44 -0.63 -15.65
N ALA A 217 -5.51 0.33 -15.62
CA ALA A 217 -5.44 1.32 -14.54
C ALA A 217 -6.74 2.14 -14.43
N GLU A 218 -7.29 2.61 -15.54
CA GLU A 218 -8.57 3.34 -15.56
C GLU A 218 -9.75 2.50 -15.04
N ALA A 219 -9.77 1.20 -15.35
CA ALA A 219 -10.79 0.29 -14.82
C ALA A 219 -10.68 0.13 -13.29
N ILE A 220 -9.45 0.07 -12.76
CA ILE A 220 -9.22 0.02 -11.31
C ILE A 220 -9.67 1.34 -10.66
N LEU A 221 -9.34 2.50 -11.25
CA LEU A 221 -9.78 3.81 -10.75
C LEU A 221 -11.31 3.93 -10.71
N LYS A 222 -12.00 3.55 -11.78
CA LYS A 222 -13.48 3.52 -11.82
C LYS A 222 -14.07 2.58 -10.78
N THR A 223 -13.44 1.42 -10.57
CA THR A 223 -13.84 0.45 -9.55
C THR A 223 -13.72 1.06 -8.16
N CYS A 224 -12.62 1.77 -7.88
CA CYS A 224 -12.43 2.48 -6.61
C CYS A 224 -13.48 3.57 -6.42
N ILE A 225 -13.74 4.40 -7.45
CA ILE A 225 -14.74 5.48 -7.40
C ILE A 225 -16.13 4.92 -7.09
N LYS A 226 -16.53 3.83 -7.76
CA LYS A 226 -17.85 3.22 -7.56
C LYS A 226 -17.97 2.57 -6.18
N TYR A 227 -17.04 1.66 -5.85
CA TYR A 227 -17.21 0.79 -4.69
C TYR A 227 -16.63 1.39 -3.40
N GLY A 228 -15.79 2.42 -3.46
CA GLY A 228 -15.33 3.17 -2.28
C GLY A 228 -16.50 3.78 -1.52
N GLU A 229 -17.38 4.51 -2.22
CA GLU A 229 -18.59 5.08 -1.60
C GLU A 229 -19.55 4.00 -1.08
N ILE A 230 -19.76 2.94 -1.86
CA ILE A 230 -20.67 1.84 -1.47
C ILE A 230 -20.14 1.14 -0.22
N ALA A 231 -18.86 0.80 -0.15
CA ALA A 231 -18.27 0.12 1.00
C ALA A 231 -18.27 0.97 2.28
N ILE A 232 -18.26 2.31 2.16
CA ILE A 232 -18.41 3.21 3.30
C ILE A 232 -19.86 3.25 3.79
N LYS A 233 -20.84 3.36 2.88
CA LYS A 233 -22.27 3.46 3.21
C LYS A 233 -22.87 2.11 3.64
N GLU A 234 -22.39 1.03 3.03
CA GLU A 234 -22.85 -0.34 3.21
C GLU A 234 -21.64 -1.23 3.56
N PRO A 235 -21.17 -1.21 4.82
CA PRO A 235 -19.91 -1.86 5.21
C PRO A 235 -19.89 -3.38 5.02
N GLU A 236 -21.05 -4.04 4.99
CA GLU A 236 -21.19 -5.49 4.75
C GLU A 236 -21.54 -5.83 3.29
N ASN A 237 -21.52 -4.87 2.37
CA ASN A 237 -21.75 -5.13 0.96
C ASN A 237 -20.58 -5.94 0.36
N TYR A 238 -20.81 -7.25 0.21
CA TYR A 238 -19.79 -8.18 -0.27
C TYR A 238 -19.23 -7.79 -1.64
N GLU A 239 -20.07 -7.33 -2.57
CA GLU A 239 -19.62 -6.93 -3.91
C GLU A 239 -18.64 -5.76 -3.82
N ALA A 240 -18.97 -4.74 -3.03
CA ALA A 240 -18.09 -3.59 -2.84
C ALA A 240 -16.76 -3.98 -2.20
N ARG A 241 -16.80 -4.77 -1.13
CA ARG A 241 -15.60 -5.26 -0.44
C ARG A 241 -14.74 -6.15 -1.34
N ALA A 242 -15.35 -7.04 -2.10
CA ALA A 242 -14.64 -7.94 -3.01
C ALA A 242 -13.94 -7.16 -4.13
N ASN A 243 -14.64 -6.20 -4.75
CA ASN A 243 -14.07 -5.38 -5.82
C ASN A 243 -12.92 -4.49 -5.30
N LEU A 244 -13.07 -3.85 -4.14
CA LEU A 244 -11.98 -3.06 -3.55
C LEU A 244 -10.78 -3.93 -3.14
N MET A 245 -11.03 -5.11 -2.59
CA MET A 245 -9.96 -6.05 -2.21
C MET A 245 -9.16 -6.50 -3.42
N TRP A 246 -9.83 -6.86 -4.51
CA TRP A 246 -9.12 -7.27 -5.72
C TRP A 246 -8.44 -6.09 -6.43
N ALA A 247 -9.09 -4.92 -6.47
CA ALA A 247 -8.49 -3.69 -6.97
C ALA A 247 -7.19 -3.34 -6.24
N SER A 248 -7.15 -3.47 -4.91
CA SER A 248 -5.96 -3.27 -4.08
C SER A 248 -4.80 -4.16 -4.53
N SER A 249 -5.04 -5.47 -4.69
CA SER A 249 -3.98 -6.38 -5.13
C SER A 249 -3.46 -6.04 -6.53
N LEU A 250 -4.37 -5.74 -7.47
CA LEU A 250 -4.03 -5.45 -8.87
C LEU A 250 -3.33 -4.10 -9.07
N ALA A 251 -3.54 -3.13 -8.18
CA ALA A 251 -2.96 -1.79 -8.29
C ALA A 251 -1.43 -1.78 -8.20
N ILE A 252 -0.82 -2.80 -7.55
CA ILE A 252 0.62 -2.80 -7.26
C ILE A 252 1.28 -4.20 -7.31
N ASN A 253 0.64 -5.21 -7.92
CA ASN A 253 1.27 -6.53 -8.13
C ASN A 253 2.13 -6.64 -9.40
N GLY A 254 2.31 -5.55 -10.13
CA GLY A 254 3.04 -5.51 -11.40
C GLY A 254 2.16 -5.53 -12.66
N LEU A 255 0.87 -5.87 -12.56
CA LEU A 255 -0.03 -5.97 -13.73
C LEU A 255 -0.06 -4.68 -14.54
N ILE A 256 -0.31 -3.54 -13.88
CA ILE A 256 -0.47 -2.24 -14.55
C ILE A 256 0.86 -1.49 -14.77
N SER A 257 1.94 -1.91 -14.11
CA SER A 257 3.28 -1.30 -14.25
C SER A 257 4.18 -2.04 -15.24
N ASN A 258 3.87 -3.28 -15.58
CA ASN A 258 4.64 -4.05 -16.55
C ASN A 258 4.69 -3.40 -17.92
N GLY A 259 5.91 -3.21 -18.43
CA GLY A 259 6.17 -2.50 -19.69
C GLY A 259 6.17 -0.97 -19.55
N LYS A 260 6.09 -0.47 -18.31
CA LYS A 260 6.35 0.91 -17.89
C LYS A 260 7.56 0.94 -16.95
N ASN A 261 8.07 2.15 -16.68
CA ASN A 261 9.08 2.40 -15.66
C ASN A 261 8.62 3.48 -14.68
N PRO A 262 7.53 3.24 -13.92
CA PRO A 262 6.95 4.26 -13.06
C PRO A 262 7.96 4.68 -11.98
N LYS A 263 8.03 5.99 -11.75
CA LYS A 263 8.76 6.61 -10.65
C LYS A 263 7.75 7.38 -9.81
N TRP A 264 7.91 7.30 -8.50
CA TRP A 264 6.86 7.67 -7.55
C TRP A 264 7.22 9.00 -6.90
N SER A 265 6.26 9.92 -6.83
CA SER A 265 6.44 11.26 -6.27
C SER A 265 5.60 11.50 -5.02
N VAL A 266 4.32 11.13 -5.05
CA VAL A 266 3.37 11.35 -3.95
C VAL A 266 3.67 10.46 -2.76
N HIS A 267 3.98 9.17 -2.97
CA HIS A 267 4.31 8.29 -1.84
C HIS A 267 5.56 8.72 -1.07
N PRO A 268 6.70 9.06 -1.69
CA PRO A 268 7.84 9.59 -0.95
C PRO A 268 7.54 10.87 -0.18
N MET A 269 6.72 11.78 -0.73
CA MET A 269 6.28 12.98 0.00
C MET A 269 5.41 12.60 1.21
N GLU A 270 4.48 11.66 1.04
CA GLU A 270 3.63 11.20 2.15
C GLU A 270 4.45 10.50 3.23
N HIS A 271 5.47 9.71 2.86
CA HIS A 271 6.29 9.00 3.84
C HIS A 271 6.89 9.95 4.86
N GLU A 272 7.28 11.16 4.46
CA GLU A 272 7.77 12.20 5.36
C GLU A 272 6.66 12.70 6.30
N LEU A 273 5.42 12.90 5.80
CA LEU A 273 4.28 13.25 6.67
C LEU A 273 4.05 12.17 7.75
N SER A 274 3.99 10.91 7.32
CA SER A 274 3.84 9.76 8.22
C SER A 274 5.00 9.62 9.20
N ALA A 275 6.24 9.90 8.79
CA ALA A 275 7.41 9.76 9.64
C ALA A 275 7.45 10.82 10.76
N PHE A 276 7.02 12.04 10.47
CA PHE A 276 6.99 13.13 11.44
C PHE A 276 5.75 13.12 12.35
N TYR A 277 4.58 12.74 11.81
CA TYR A 277 3.30 12.95 12.48
C TYR A 277 2.48 11.66 12.71
N ASP A 278 3.00 10.50 12.31
CA ASP A 278 2.34 9.17 12.46
C ASP A 278 0.90 9.15 11.90
N ILE A 279 0.65 9.89 10.81
CA ILE A 279 -0.67 9.99 10.17
C ILE A 279 -1.07 8.69 9.46
N THR A 280 -2.36 8.57 9.12
CA THR A 280 -2.85 7.48 8.28
C THR A 280 -2.39 7.67 6.83
N HIS A 281 -1.63 6.71 6.30
CA HIS A 281 -1.00 6.77 4.97
C HIS A 281 -1.92 7.27 3.84
N GLY A 282 -3.04 6.58 3.62
CA GLY A 282 -3.98 6.92 2.55
C GLY A 282 -4.63 8.30 2.67
N VAL A 283 -4.70 8.86 3.88
CA VAL A 283 -5.20 10.24 4.11
C VAL A 283 -4.17 11.26 3.62
N GLY A 284 -2.89 11.07 3.94
CA GLY A 284 -1.82 11.92 3.43
C GLY A 284 -1.74 11.90 1.91
N LEU A 285 -1.84 10.70 1.30
CA LEU A 285 -1.88 10.55 -0.17
C LEU A 285 -3.07 11.31 -0.79
N ALA A 286 -4.28 11.13 -0.24
CA ALA A 286 -5.48 11.77 -0.75
C ALA A 286 -5.38 13.31 -0.76
N ILE A 287 -4.74 13.89 0.26
CA ILE A 287 -4.49 15.33 0.33
C ILE A 287 -3.44 15.73 -0.72
N LEU A 288 -2.30 15.03 -0.77
CA LEU A 288 -1.19 15.43 -1.65
C LEU A 288 -1.49 15.23 -3.14
N THR A 289 -2.21 14.17 -3.53
CA THR A 289 -2.37 13.78 -4.94
C THR A 289 -2.98 14.90 -5.80
N PRO A 290 -4.12 15.55 -5.46
CA PRO A 290 -4.68 16.61 -6.31
C PRO A 290 -3.77 17.83 -6.42
N HIS A 291 -3.05 18.16 -5.35
CA HIS A 291 -2.09 19.27 -5.32
C HIS A 291 -0.86 18.98 -6.19
N TRP A 292 -0.33 17.76 -6.12
CA TRP A 292 0.71 17.28 -7.03
C TRP A 292 0.25 17.28 -8.49
N MET A 293 -0.94 16.74 -8.79
CA MET A 293 -1.48 16.71 -10.15
C MET A 293 -1.57 18.12 -10.75
N LYS A 294 -2.02 19.10 -9.97
CA LYS A 294 -2.09 20.50 -10.39
C LYS A 294 -0.71 21.10 -10.61
N TYR A 295 0.26 20.79 -9.76
CA TYR A 295 1.63 21.30 -9.87
C TYR A 295 2.34 20.78 -11.12
N VAL A 296 2.14 19.49 -11.46
CA VAL A 296 2.82 18.87 -12.61
C VAL A 296 2.07 19.03 -13.93
N LEU A 297 0.89 19.66 -13.95
CA LEU A 297 0.12 19.91 -15.16
C LEU A 297 0.76 21.03 -16.01
N ASN A 298 1.19 20.69 -17.22
CA ASN A 298 1.73 21.59 -18.23
C ASN A 298 1.60 20.96 -19.63
N ASP A 299 2.06 21.63 -20.68
CA ASP A 299 1.91 21.17 -22.07
C ASP A 299 2.46 19.75 -22.32
N THR A 300 3.53 19.36 -21.62
CA THR A 300 4.15 18.04 -21.78
C THR A 300 3.34 16.93 -21.09
N THR A 301 2.69 17.23 -19.97
CA THR A 301 1.93 16.26 -19.16
C THR A 301 0.42 16.26 -19.46
N LEU A 302 -0.07 17.30 -20.15
CA LEU A 302 -1.48 17.56 -20.43
C LEU A 302 -2.22 16.36 -21.03
N HIS A 303 -1.58 15.64 -21.94
CA HIS A 303 -2.20 14.51 -22.64
C HIS A 303 -2.68 13.41 -21.67
N SER A 304 -1.89 13.04 -20.65
CA SER A 304 -2.26 12.03 -19.67
C SER A 304 -3.43 12.49 -18.78
N PHE A 305 -3.50 13.78 -18.45
CA PHE A 305 -4.61 14.33 -17.67
C PHE A 305 -5.90 14.44 -18.49
N VAL A 306 -5.81 14.76 -19.78
CA VAL A 306 -6.95 14.72 -20.70
C VAL A 306 -7.47 13.28 -20.82
N GLU A 307 -6.59 12.31 -21.04
CA GLU A 307 -6.94 10.90 -21.14
C GLU A 307 -7.62 10.42 -19.84
N TYR A 308 -7.06 10.76 -18.68
CA TYR A 308 -7.66 10.49 -17.37
C TYR A 308 -9.07 11.09 -17.23
N GLY A 309 -9.24 12.36 -17.60
CA GLY A 309 -10.51 13.07 -17.50
C GLY A 309 -11.61 12.46 -18.36
N VAL A 310 -11.29 12.14 -19.61
CA VAL A 310 -12.24 11.50 -20.54
C VAL A 310 -12.53 10.07 -20.08
N ASN A 311 -11.50 9.27 -19.86
CA ASN A 311 -11.69 7.84 -19.66
C ASN A 311 -12.23 7.52 -18.28
N VAL A 312 -11.76 8.15 -17.21
CA VAL A 312 -12.19 7.83 -15.83
C VAL A 312 -13.45 8.61 -15.43
N TRP A 313 -13.47 9.91 -15.74
CA TRP A 313 -14.54 10.81 -15.29
C TRP A 313 -15.63 11.07 -16.33
N GLY A 314 -15.47 10.59 -17.56
CA GLY A 314 -16.46 10.78 -18.63
C GLY A 314 -16.61 12.24 -19.06
N ILE A 315 -15.55 13.05 -18.92
CA ILE A 315 -15.56 14.44 -19.39
C ILE A 315 -15.58 14.43 -20.93
N ASP A 316 -16.34 15.33 -21.54
CA ASP A 316 -16.47 15.41 -23.00
C ASP A 316 -15.11 15.74 -23.64
N GLU A 317 -14.63 14.89 -24.54
CA GLU A 317 -13.36 15.02 -25.24
C GLU A 317 -13.29 16.24 -26.18
N LYS A 318 -14.45 16.85 -26.49
CA LYS A 318 -14.54 18.06 -27.31
C LYS A 318 -14.26 19.34 -26.53
N GLU A 319 -14.22 19.28 -25.20
CA GLU A 319 -13.84 20.43 -24.38
C GLU A 319 -12.37 20.81 -24.60
N GLU A 320 -12.01 22.05 -24.23
CA GLU A 320 -10.62 22.48 -24.26
C GLU A 320 -9.76 21.60 -23.34
N ARG A 321 -8.57 21.24 -23.79
CA ARG A 321 -7.72 20.21 -23.15
C ARG A 321 -7.35 20.57 -21.71
N TYR A 322 -6.94 21.81 -21.46
CA TYR A 322 -6.66 22.25 -20.09
C TYR A 322 -7.92 22.28 -19.23
N VAL A 323 -9.09 22.58 -19.78
CA VAL A 323 -10.37 22.47 -19.07
C VAL A 323 -10.65 21.02 -18.66
N ILE A 324 -10.47 20.05 -19.56
CA ILE A 324 -10.62 18.61 -19.24
C ILE A 324 -9.69 18.22 -18.09
N ALA A 325 -8.41 18.56 -18.20
CA ALA A 325 -7.40 18.21 -17.21
C ALA A 325 -7.73 18.82 -15.82
N ASN A 326 -8.07 20.10 -15.75
CA ASN A 326 -8.42 20.76 -14.50
C ASN A 326 -9.70 20.18 -13.87
N LYS A 327 -10.74 19.89 -14.66
CA LYS A 327 -11.96 19.24 -14.18
C LYS A 327 -11.68 17.84 -13.62
N ALA A 328 -10.77 17.08 -14.22
CA ALA A 328 -10.39 15.75 -13.74
C ALA A 328 -9.69 15.82 -12.37
N ILE A 329 -8.78 16.79 -12.18
CA ILE A 329 -8.11 17.04 -10.91
C ILE A 329 -9.12 17.46 -9.84
N GLU A 330 -10.03 18.38 -10.17
CA GLU A 330 -11.10 18.83 -9.26
C GLU A 330 -12.03 17.69 -8.85
N LYS A 331 -12.46 16.83 -9.79
CA LYS A 331 -13.27 15.65 -9.49
C LYS A 331 -12.55 14.67 -8.58
N THR A 332 -11.23 14.53 -8.72
CA THR A 332 -10.40 13.69 -7.84
C THR A 332 -10.40 14.23 -6.41
N SER A 333 -10.12 15.53 -6.22
CA SER A 333 -10.18 16.17 -4.90
C SER A 333 -11.58 16.05 -4.29
N LYS A 334 -12.64 16.39 -5.04
CA LYS A 334 -14.03 16.28 -4.58
C LYS A 334 -14.43 14.86 -4.18
N TYR A 335 -13.91 13.85 -4.89
CA TYR A 335 -14.15 12.45 -4.55
C TYR A 335 -13.49 12.07 -3.22
N PHE A 336 -12.23 12.44 -2.98
CA PHE A 336 -11.61 12.16 -1.67
C PHE A 336 -12.34 12.87 -0.52
N ILE A 337 -12.76 14.12 -0.74
CA ILE A 337 -13.59 14.87 0.22
C ILE A 337 -14.94 14.16 0.45
N SER A 338 -15.59 13.63 -0.61
CA SER A 338 -16.87 12.93 -0.46
C SER A 338 -16.77 11.61 0.33
N LEU A 339 -15.57 11.01 0.40
CA LEU A 339 -15.29 9.86 1.28
C LEU A 339 -15.04 10.27 2.75
N GLY A 340 -15.05 11.57 3.06
CA GLY A 340 -14.79 12.10 4.40
C GLY A 340 -13.31 12.30 4.73
N ILE A 341 -12.44 12.34 3.71
CA ILE A 341 -11.02 12.65 3.90
C ILE A 341 -10.84 14.18 3.94
N PRO A 342 -10.06 14.74 4.88
CA PRO A 342 -9.72 16.16 4.89
C PRO A 342 -9.03 16.62 3.60
N ASP A 343 -9.15 17.91 3.27
CA ASP A 343 -8.53 18.51 2.07
C ASP A 343 -7.19 19.20 2.36
N LYS A 344 -6.83 19.39 3.64
CA LYS A 344 -5.66 20.18 4.03
C LYS A 344 -4.78 19.48 5.05
N LEU A 345 -3.47 19.68 4.94
CA LEU A 345 -2.49 19.12 5.88
C LEU A 345 -2.68 19.66 7.30
N ARG A 346 -3.05 20.94 7.45
CA ARG A 346 -3.34 21.56 8.76
C ARG A 346 -4.47 20.86 9.52
N ASP A 347 -5.42 20.23 8.80
CA ASP A 347 -6.53 19.50 9.42
C ASP A 347 -6.06 18.17 10.06
N LEU A 348 -4.84 17.74 9.77
CA LEU A 348 -4.18 16.59 10.39
C LEU A 348 -3.27 16.97 11.58
N GLY A 349 -3.24 18.26 11.95
CA GLY A 349 -2.33 18.77 12.98
C GLY A 349 -0.87 18.90 12.53
N ILE A 350 -0.62 18.92 11.22
CA ILE A 350 0.70 19.20 10.65
C ILE A 350 1.02 20.69 10.80
N GLU A 351 2.24 21.00 11.23
CA GLU A 351 2.75 22.36 11.42
C GLU A 351 3.50 22.85 10.16
N GLU A 352 3.33 24.13 9.82
CA GLU A 352 3.90 24.75 8.61
C GLU A 352 5.44 24.78 8.61
N ASP A 353 6.05 24.89 9.79
CA ASP A 353 7.50 24.98 9.98
C ASP A 353 8.25 23.68 9.62
N LYS A 354 7.55 22.54 9.61
CA LYS A 354 8.10 21.24 9.20
C LYS A 354 8.08 20.97 7.71
N LEU A 355 7.35 21.77 6.92
CA LEU A 355 7.20 21.51 5.48
C LEU A 355 8.54 21.56 4.74
N GLU A 356 9.42 22.50 5.09
CA GLU A 356 10.75 22.62 4.46
C GLU A 356 11.65 21.44 4.81
N GLU A 357 11.61 20.98 6.06
CA GLU A 357 12.36 19.82 6.53
C GLU A 357 11.90 18.55 5.78
N MET A 358 10.59 18.30 5.72
CA MET A 358 10.01 17.16 4.99
C MET A 358 10.32 17.22 3.50
N ALA A 359 10.31 18.41 2.88
CA ALA A 359 10.69 18.56 1.47
C ALA A 359 12.14 18.16 1.21
N LYS A 360 13.07 18.57 2.09
CA LYS A 360 14.50 18.20 2.01
C LYS A 360 14.71 16.70 2.21
N GLN A 361 13.96 16.08 3.12
CA GLN A 361 14.05 14.64 3.36
C GLN A 361 13.51 13.83 2.17
N THR A 362 12.39 14.26 1.58
CA THR A 362 11.84 13.67 0.35
C THR A 362 12.88 13.59 -0.76
N THR A 363 13.69 14.66 -0.91
CA THR A 363 14.73 14.79 -1.95
C THR A 363 16.15 14.52 -1.45
N ARG A 364 16.34 13.83 -0.32
CA ARG A 364 17.66 13.57 0.28
C ARG A 364 18.68 12.84 -0.62
N ARG A 365 18.21 12.26 -1.73
CA ARG A 365 19.04 11.66 -2.80
C ARG A 365 19.25 12.59 -4.00
N GLY A 366 19.00 13.88 -3.86
CA GLY A 366 19.15 14.93 -4.87
C GLY A 366 17.82 15.41 -5.43
N ILE A 367 17.21 14.62 -6.31
CA ILE A 367 15.93 14.94 -6.98
C ILE A 367 14.93 13.80 -6.81
N LEU A 368 13.66 14.13 -6.72
CA LEU A 368 12.57 13.16 -6.75
C LEU A 368 12.16 12.93 -8.20
N ARG A 369 12.34 11.70 -8.69
CA ARG A 369 11.93 11.33 -10.04
C ARG A 369 10.49 10.85 -10.02
N GLY A 370 9.70 11.28 -11.00
CA GLY A 370 8.29 10.92 -11.15
C GLY A 370 7.82 11.07 -12.58
N PHE A 371 6.52 11.32 -12.75
CA PHE A 371 5.97 11.82 -14.01
C PHE A 371 6.70 13.09 -14.48
N MET A 372 7.03 13.96 -13.51
CA MET A 372 8.05 15.00 -13.66
C MET A 372 9.14 14.82 -12.61
N THR A 373 10.31 15.39 -12.88
CA THR A 373 11.36 15.49 -11.87
C THR A 373 11.06 16.69 -10.97
N LEU A 374 11.08 16.48 -9.66
CA LEU A 374 10.82 17.49 -8.64
C LEU A 374 12.09 17.72 -7.81
N ALA A 375 12.54 18.97 -7.75
CA ALA A 375 13.54 19.42 -6.80
C ALA A 375 12.89 19.72 -5.44
N THR A 376 13.71 20.00 -4.42
CA THR A 376 13.23 20.31 -3.07
C THR A 376 12.21 21.45 -3.05
N GLU A 377 12.44 22.51 -3.84
CA GLU A 377 11.53 23.64 -3.91
C GLU A 377 10.17 23.26 -4.52
N ASP A 378 10.17 22.34 -5.50
CA ASP A 378 8.93 21.83 -6.09
C ASP A 378 8.09 21.06 -5.06
N VAL A 379 8.75 20.18 -4.29
CA VAL A 379 8.11 19.42 -3.21
C VAL A 379 7.57 20.38 -2.13
N LEU A 380 8.34 21.39 -1.75
CA LEU A 380 7.91 22.41 -0.79
C LEU A 380 6.70 23.19 -1.30
N ASN A 381 6.66 23.56 -2.58
CA ASN A 381 5.52 24.25 -3.17
C ASN A 381 4.26 23.38 -3.20
N ILE A 382 4.39 22.07 -3.43
CA ILE A 382 3.28 21.12 -3.33
C ILE A 382 2.78 21.04 -1.88
N PHE A 383 3.67 20.92 -0.89
CA PHE A 383 3.30 20.92 0.52
C PHE A 383 2.58 22.21 0.92
N LYS A 384 3.11 23.37 0.53
CA LYS A 384 2.48 24.68 0.79
C LYS A 384 1.10 24.81 0.13
N ALA A 385 0.92 24.27 -1.07
CA ALA A 385 -0.39 24.27 -1.74
C ALA A 385 -1.42 23.36 -1.03
N ALA A 386 -0.94 22.28 -0.40
CA ALA A 386 -1.72 21.32 0.36
C ALA A 386 -1.95 21.71 1.83
N PHE A 387 -1.24 22.72 2.34
CA PHE A 387 -1.38 23.22 3.69
C PHE A 387 -2.67 24.02 3.90
#